data_AF-A0A7S0W210-F1
#
_entry.id   AF-A0A7S0W210-F1
#
_cell.length_a   1.000
_cell.length_b   1.000
_cell.length_c   1.000
_cell.angle_alpha   90.00
_cell.angle_beta   90.00
_cell.angle_gamma   90.00
#
_symmetry.space_group_name_H-M   'P 1'
#
loop_
_entity.id
_entity.type
_entity.pdbx_description
1 polymer ?
#
loop_
_entity_poly.entity_id
_entity_poly.type
_entity_poly.pdbx_seq_one_letter_code
_entity_poly.pdbx_strand_id
1 'polypeptide(L)'
;GPAGSFGGAPQECLWQKAEWTLGESTVEAVLKAEARLADAIPQVDLQVLEYAGYGKNFITSSKVSPDAFVQVAFQVAYHRVYRESVNTYETLMTKRFFHGRTEAGFSVTRESIALARSFDDPGMTPDALAELIRRAADAHVALVRLGSEGRGIRHMYAMKCLAERDGLGSVPEALRGKGWATLSRVLVSTSNCGNPALRMFGFGPVEPDGFGIGYIIKDDNMGFCATSRHR
;
A
#
# COMPACT_ATOMS: atom_id res chain seq x y z
N GLY A 1 19.22 -59.99 2.07
CA GLY A 1 20.31 -59.07 2.41
C GLY A 1 19.91 -58.30 3.65
N PRO A 2 20.82 -58.01 4.60
CA PRO A 2 20.44 -57.43 5.88
C PRO A 2 19.97 -55.98 5.70
N ALA A 3 18.97 -55.62 6.49
CA ALA A 3 18.42 -54.29 6.58
C ALA A 3 19.51 -53.30 7.06
N GLY A 4 19.74 -52.24 6.28
CA GLY A 4 20.63 -51.16 6.69
C GLY A 4 20.08 -50.45 7.91
N SER A 5 20.83 -50.48 9.01
CA SER A 5 20.52 -49.70 10.21
C SER A 5 20.75 -48.21 9.92
N PHE A 6 19.69 -47.40 9.98
CA PHE A 6 19.81 -45.94 10.09
C PHE A 6 20.23 -45.56 11.52
N GLY A 7 21.44 -45.97 11.92
CA GLY A 7 22.06 -45.65 13.19
C GLY A 7 22.99 -44.45 13.05
N GLY A 8 22.43 -43.26 12.81
CA GLY A 8 23.15 -41.99 12.96
C GLY A 8 22.68 -41.33 14.25
N ALA A 9 23.59 -41.07 15.20
CA ALA A 9 23.29 -40.25 16.36
C ALA A 9 22.70 -38.91 15.90
N PRO A 10 21.70 -38.34 16.62
CA PRO A 10 21.17 -37.03 16.26
C PRO A 10 22.32 -36.02 16.27
N GLN A 11 22.55 -35.39 15.12
CA GLN A 11 23.57 -34.37 14.92
C GLN A 11 23.33 -33.25 15.95
N GLU A 12 24.28 -32.99 16.84
CA GLU A 12 24.17 -31.94 17.84
C GLU A 12 23.84 -30.61 17.15
N CYS A 13 22.93 -29.84 17.76
CA CYS A 13 22.43 -28.59 17.21
C CYS A 13 23.59 -27.58 17.07
N LEU A 14 24.07 -27.38 15.83
CA LEU A 14 25.28 -26.61 15.50
C LEU A 14 25.17 -25.08 15.65
N TRP A 15 24.14 -24.55 16.32
CA TRP A 15 23.99 -23.09 16.46
C TRP A 15 25.07 -22.53 17.38
N GLN A 16 25.82 -21.55 16.88
CA GLN A 16 26.81 -20.79 17.65
C GLN A 16 26.31 -19.36 17.87
N LYS A 17 26.49 -18.86 19.09
CA LYS A 17 26.18 -17.47 19.44
C LYS A 17 27.13 -16.54 18.67
N ALA A 18 26.57 -15.55 17.97
CA ALA A 18 27.36 -14.47 17.40
C ALA A 18 27.79 -13.50 18.52
N GLU A 19 29.09 -13.34 18.71
CA GLU A 19 29.66 -12.43 19.72
C GLU A 19 30.27 -11.19 19.06
N TRP A 20 30.05 -10.05 19.69
CA TRP A 20 30.53 -8.75 19.22
C TRP A 20 31.26 -8.03 20.34
N THR A 21 32.50 -7.62 20.09
CA THR A 21 33.23 -6.70 20.96
C THR A 21 32.99 -5.28 20.45
N LEU A 22 32.26 -4.47 21.23
CA LEU A 22 31.90 -3.11 20.83
C LEU A 22 32.97 -2.12 21.33
N GLY A 23 33.48 -1.29 20.42
CA GLY A 23 34.30 -0.13 20.78
C GLY A 23 33.43 1.05 21.25
N GLU A 24 34.05 2.06 21.87
CA GLU A 24 33.37 3.24 22.42
C GLU A 24 32.48 3.96 21.39
N SER A 25 32.98 4.15 20.16
CA SER A 25 32.22 4.79 19.09
C SER A 25 30.97 4.01 18.67
N THR A 26 31.04 2.68 18.69
CA THR A 26 29.88 1.82 18.41
C THR A 26 28.86 1.91 19.53
N VAL A 27 29.31 1.89 20.80
CA VAL A 27 28.42 2.07 21.96
C VAL A 27 27.71 3.41 21.88
N GLU A 28 28.42 4.50 21.57
CA GLU A 28 27.80 5.82 21.37
C GLU A 28 26.77 5.83 20.23
N ALA A 29 27.06 5.12 19.13
CA ALA A 29 26.13 4.98 18.01
C ALA A 29 24.87 4.20 18.40
N VAL A 30 24.98 3.15 19.23
CA VAL A 30 23.83 2.41 19.77
C VAL A 30 22.97 3.33 20.63
N LEU A 31 23.55 4.07 21.57
CA LEU A 31 22.80 4.99 22.43
C LEU A 31 22.07 6.08 21.63
N LYS A 32 22.72 6.62 20.59
CA LYS A 32 22.07 7.59 19.67
C LYS A 32 20.92 6.94 18.88
N ALA A 33 21.07 5.69 18.46
CA ALA A 33 20.01 4.96 17.76
C ALA A 33 18.82 4.66 18.69
N GLU A 34 19.09 4.28 19.94
CA GLU A 34 18.07 4.07 20.97
C GLU A 34 17.27 5.35 21.24
N ALA A 35 17.95 6.49 21.44
CA ALA A 35 17.29 7.77 21.63
C ALA A 35 16.41 8.14 20.42
N ARG A 36 16.92 7.99 19.19
CA ARG A 36 16.14 8.24 17.96
C ARG A 36 14.92 7.33 17.85
N LEU A 37 15.03 6.07 18.25
CA LEU A 37 13.92 5.13 18.20
C LEU A 37 12.87 5.46 19.28
N ALA A 38 13.32 5.81 20.49
CA ALA A 38 12.44 6.27 21.57
C ALA A 38 11.64 7.52 21.18
N ASP A 39 12.23 8.43 20.40
CA ASP A 39 11.54 9.59 19.84
C ASP A 39 10.60 9.24 18.67
N ALA A 40 10.98 8.27 17.83
CA ALA A 40 10.23 7.93 16.62
C ALA A 40 9.00 7.04 16.87
N ILE A 41 9.05 6.12 17.84
CA ILE A 41 7.95 5.21 18.17
C ILE A 41 6.65 5.98 18.49
N PRO A 42 6.62 6.95 19.42
CA PRO A 42 5.38 7.63 19.81
C PRO A 42 4.87 8.60 18.73
N GLN A 43 5.63 8.87 17.67
CA GLN A 43 5.18 9.71 16.56
C GLN A 43 4.27 8.97 15.58
N VAL A 44 4.19 7.64 15.65
CA VAL A 44 3.36 6.83 14.76
C VAL A 44 2.14 6.31 15.52
N ASP A 45 0.95 6.69 15.04
CA ASP A 45 -0.30 6.05 15.48
C ASP A 45 -0.57 4.84 14.57
N LEU A 46 -0.99 3.73 15.16
CA LEU A 46 -1.34 2.49 14.48
C LEU A 46 -2.71 2.01 14.96
N GLN A 47 -3.63 1.88 14.03
CA GLN A 47 -4.94 1.30 14.26
C GLN A 47 -5.11 0.04 13.40
N VAL A 48 -5.63 -1.01 14.03
CA VAL A 48 -5.88 -2.31 13.40
C VAL A 48 -7.37 -2.58 13.40
N LEU A 49 -7.90 -2.96 12.24
CA LEU A 49 -9.28 -3.40 12.07
C LEU A 49 -9.31 -4.81 11.47
N GLU A 50 -9.84 -5.76 12.23
CA GLU A 50 -10.21 -7.09 11.74
C GLU A 50 -11.71 -7.10 11.46
N TYR A 51 -12.08 -6.82 10.21
CA TYR A 51 -13.47 -6.76 9.77
C TYR A 51 -14.01 -8.16 9.49
N ALA A 52 -14.94 -8.63 10.33
CA ALA A 52 -15.53 -9.96 10.25
C ALA A 52 -16.91 -10.02 9.55
N GLY A 53 -17.40 -8.90 8.98
CA GLY A 53 -18.75 -8.86 8.41
C GLY A 53 -18.88 -9.59 7.07
N TYR A 54 -17.85 -9.49 6.22
CA TYR A 54 -17.75 -10.19 4.94
C TYR A 54 -16.32 -10.13 4.41
N GLY A 55 -16.06 -10.89 3.35
CA GLY A 55 -14.79 -10.84 2.61
C GLY A 55 -14.99 -10.99 1.11
N LYS A 56 -13.98 -11.56 0.46
CA LYS A 56 -13.92 -11.81 -0.99
C LYS A 56 -15.19 -12.46 -1.53
N ASN A 57 -15.74 -13.47 -0.86
CA ASN A 57 -16.86 -14.27 -1.35
C ASN A 57 -18.11 -13.41 -1.58
N PHE A 58 -18.44 -12.53 -0.63
CA PHE A 58 -19.56 -11.61 -0.76
C PHE A 58 -19.32 -10.61 -1.89
N ILE A 59 -18.13 -10.00 -1.94
CA ILE A 59 -17.81 -8.95 -2.89
C ILE A 59 -17.86 -9.49 -4.33
N THR A 60 -17.30 -10.68 -4.57
CA THR A 60 -17.35 -11.32 -5.89
C THR A 60 -18.77 -11.75 -6.27
N SER A 61 -19.60 -12.18 -5.31
CA SER A 61 -21.00 -12.51 -5.59
C SER A 61 -21.80 -11.29 -6.09
N SER A 62 -21.37 -10.09 -5.72
CA SER A 62 -21.90 -8.81 -6.20
C SER A 62 -21.31 -8.35 -7.55
N LYS A 63 -20.49 -9.19 -8.19
CA LYS A 63 -19.79 -8.94 -9.47
C LYS A 63 -18.82 -7.74 -9.43
N VAL A 64 -18.20 -7.50 -8.27
CA VAL A 64 -17.20 -6.44 -8.09
C VAL A 64 -15.84 -7.07 -7.77
N SER A 65 -14.75 -6.48 -8.26
CA SER A 65 -13.39 -6.88 -7.86
C SER A 65 -13.18 -6.58 -6.36
N PRO A 66 -12.75 -7.56 -5.55
CA PRO A 66 -12.51 -7.36 -4.11
C PRO A 66 -11.54 -6.21 -3.81
N ASP A 67 -10.46 -6.13 -4.59
CA ASP A 67 -9.43 -5.11 -4.42
C ASP A 67 -9.95 -3.72 -4.79
N ALA A 68 -10.66 -3.62 -5.92
CA ALA A 68 -11.29 -2.37 -6.35
C ALA A 68 -12.35 -1.88 -5.36
N PHE A 69 -13.13 -2.80 -4.79
CA PHE A 69 -14.12 -2.49 -3.76
C PHE A 69 -13.45 -1.82 -2.54
N VAL A 70 -12.36 -2.40 -2.04
CA VAL A 70 -11.63 -1.87 -0.88
C VAL A 70 -10.95 -0.54 -1.21
N GLN A 71 -10.31 -0.43 -2.37
CA GLN A 71 -9.66 0.80 -2.83
C GLN A 71 -10.64 1.97 -2.96
N VAL A 72 -11.81 1.72 -3.52
CA VAL A 72 -12.89 2.70 -3.63
C VAL A 72 -13.47 3.03 -2.25
N ALA A 73 -13.59 2.06 -1.35
CA ALA A 73 -14.01 2.31 0.04
C ALA A 73 -13.05 3.27 0.77
N PHE A 74 -11.74 3.21 0.53
CA PHE A 74 -10.79 4.18 1.07
C PHE A 74 -11.03 5.60 0.54
N GLN A 75 -11.41 5.77 -0.73
CA GLN A 75 -11.76 7.09 -1.30
C GLN A 75 -12.98 7.68 -0.58
N VAL A 76 -14.01 6.86 -0.37
CA VAL A 76 -15.21 7.25 0.38
C VAL A 76 -14.84 7.60 1.82
N ALA A 77 -14.12 6.73 2.52
CA ALA A 77 -13.75 6.93 3.91
C ALA A 77 -12.96 8.24 4.12
N TYR A 78 -11.96 8.49 3.28
CA TYR A 78 -11.18 9.73 3.34
C TYR A 78 -12.07 10.97 3.10
N HIS A 79 -12.93 10.93 2.08
CA HIS A 79 -13.83 12.03 1.78
C HIS A 79 -14.85 12.31 2.88
N ARG A 80 -15.36 11.27 3.56
CA ARG A 80 -16.31 11.44 4.67
C ARG A 80 -15.69 12.16 5.86
N VAL A 81 -14.40 11.94 6.12
CA VAL A 81 -13.66 12.60 7.22
C VAL A 81 -13.19 13.99 6.83
N TYR A 82 -12.57 14.14 5.66
CA TYR A 82 -11.86 15.37 5.28
C TYR A 82 -12.59 16.24 4.26
N ARG A 83 -13.69 15.77 3.67
CA ARG A 83 -14.47 16.45 2.61
C ARG A 83 -13.66 16.76 1.35
N GLU A 84 -12.54 16.07 1.17
CA GLU A 84 -11.65 16.20 0.03
C GLU A 84 -11.37 14.83 -0.61
N SER A 85 -10.83 14.84 -1.81
CA SER A 85 -10.30 13.64 -2.47
C SER A 85 -8.83 13.89 -2.78
N VAL A 86 -7.99 12.92 -2.45
CA VAL A 86 -6.53 13.10 -2.44
C VAL A 86 -5.85 11.98 -3.22
N ASN A 87 -4.61 12.23 -3.62
CA ASN A 87 -3.79 11.21 -4.25
C ASN A 87 -3.60 10.02 -3.33
N THR A 88 -4.18 8.91 -3.77
CA THR A 88 -4.15 7.63 -3.08
C THR A 88 -3.34 6.66 -3.91
N TYR A 89 -2.14 6.33 -3.43
CA TYR A 89 -1.24 5.41 -4.09
C TYR A 89 -1.63 3.97 -3.80
N GLU A 90 -1.55 3.13 -4.83
CA GLU A 90 -1.61 1.69 -4.73
C GLU A 90 -0.40 1.06 -5.44
N THR A 91 0.16 0.04 -4.81
CA THR A 91 1.24 -0.76 -5.40
C THR A 91 0.68 -1.74 -6.43
N LEU A 92 0.93 -1.52 -7.71
CA LEU A 92 0.51 -2.43 -8.79
C LEU A 92 1.65 -3.38 -9.17
N MET A 93 1.40 -4.68 -9.29
CA MET A 93 2.45 -5.65 -9.64
C MET A 93 2.73 -5.68 -11.14
N THR A 94 4.01 -5.65 -11.53
CA THR A 94 4.46 -5.77 -12.94
C THR A 94 5.19 -7.09 -13.21
N LYS A 95 4.88 -8.14 -12.43
CA LYS A 95 5.54 -9.47 -12.46
C LYS A 95 5.56 -10.17 -13.81
N ARG A 96 4.75 -9.73 -14.77
CA ARG A 96 4.75 -10.25 -16.15
C ARG A 96 6.00 -9.85 -16.94
N PHE A 97 6.70 -8.80 -16.52
CA PHE A 97 7.93 -8.34 -17.14
C PHE A 97 9.15 -8.94 -16.42
N PHE A 98 10.21 -9.22 -17.18
CA PHE A 98 11.49 -9.64 -16.61
C PHE A 98 12.03 -8.55 -15.66
N HIS A 99 12.40 -8.95 -14.44
CA HIS A 99 12.74 -8.04 -13.33
C HIS A 99 11.63 -7.05 -12.91
N GLY A 100 10.39 -7.29 -13.32
CA GLY A 100 9.24 -6.48 -12.96
C GLY A 100 9.06 -6.41 -11.44
N ARG A 101 9.07 -5.20 -10.89
CA ARG A 101 8.71 -4.92 -9.50
C ARG A 101 7.29 -4.41 -9.45
N THR A 102 7.12 -3.09 -9.44
CA THR A 102 5.81 -2.47 -9.26
C THR A 102 5.61 -1.30 -10.21
N GLU A 103 4.36 -0.91 -10.43
CA GLU A 103 3.90 0.33 -11.04
C GLU A 103 3.15 1.15 -9.97
N ALA A 104 3.02 2.46 -10.18
CA ALA A 104 2.25 3.36 -9.35
C ALA A 104 0.79 3.43 -9.85
N GLY A 105 -0.15 2.92 -9.06
CA GLY A 105 -1.58 3.15 -9.25
C GLY A 105 -2.04 4.35 -8.42
N PHE A 106 -2.94 5.17 -8.98
CA PHE A 106 -3.64 6.22 -8.24
C PHE A 106 -5.14 5.90 -8.23
N SER A 107 -5.65 5.41 -7.10
CA SER A 107 -7.04 4.95 -6.96
C SER A 107 -8.06 6.10 -6.96
N VAL A 108 -7.58 7.36 -6.91
CA VAL A 108 -8.41 8.55 -7.10
C VAL A 108 -8.73 8.72 -8.59
N THR A 109 -9.99 8.51 -8.95
CA THR A 109 -10.50 8.65 -10.31
C THR A 109 -11.72 9.58 -10.30
N ARG A 110 -12.21 9.98 -11.47
CA ARG A 110 -13.42 10.81 -11.55
C ARG A 110 -14.62 10.07 -10.98
N GLU A 111 -14.68 8.77 -11.21
CA GLU A 111 -15.74 7.87 -10.76
C GLU A 111 -15.69 7.68 -9.24
N SER A 112 -14.50 7.49 -8.65
CA SER A 112 -14.38 7.37 -7.19
C SER A 112 -14.66 8.69 -6.47
N ILE A 113 -14.32 9.84 -7.07
CA ILE A 113 -14.72 11.16 -6.57
C ILE A 113 -16.25 11.34 -6.63
N ALA A 114 -16.88 10.96 -7.73
CA ALA A 114 -18.33 11.04 -7.89
C ALA A 114 -19.05 10.20 -6.83
N LEU A 115 -18.62 8.94 -6.64
CA LEU A 115 -19.12 8.08 -5.58
C LEU A 115 -18.93 8.72 -4.20
N ALA A 116 -17.71 9.17 -3.88
CA ALA A 116 -17.39 9.69 -2.55
C ALA A 116 -18.25 10.92 -2.18
N ARG A 117 -18.55 11.79 -3.14
CA ARG A 117 -19.41 12.96 -2.96
C ARG A 117 -20.89 12.61 -2.81
N SER A 118 -21.35 11.58 -3.50
CA SER A 118 -22.76 11.13 -3.46
C SER A 118 -23.07 10.13 -2.34
N PHE A 119 -22.05 9.60 -1.66
CA PHE A 119 -22.21 8.45 -0.76
C PHE A 119 -23.17 8.70 0.41
N ASP A 120 -23.11 9.89 1.02
CA ASP A 120 -23.97 10.30 2.14
C ASP A 120 -25.12 11.24 1.69
N ASP A 121 -25.40 11.35 0.38
CA ASP A 121 -26.48 12.20 -0.12
C ASP A 121 -27.85 11.57 0.23
N PRO A 122 -28.73 12.26 0.98
CA PRO A 122 -30.07 11.77 1.32
C PRO A 122 -30.96 11.47 0.11
N GLY A 123 -30.66 12.07 -1.05
CA GLY A 123 -31.37 11.83 -2.31
C GLY A 123 -30.95 10.54 -3.04
N MET A 124 -29.90 9.85 -2.60
CA MET A 124 -29.44 8.63 -3.28
C MET A 124 -30.26 7.40 -2.94
N THR A 125 -30.71 6.73 -3.99
CA THR A 125 -31.31 5.40 -3.87
C THR A 125 -30.22 4.34 -3.75
N PRO A 126 -30.50 3.20 -3.10
CA PRO A 126 -29.56 2.08 -3.04
C PRO A 126 -29.07 1.62 -4.42
N ASP A 127 -29.94 1.59 -5.43
CA ASP A 127 -29.59 1.19 -6.78
C ASP A 127 -28.66 2.19 -7.48
N ALA A 128 -28.92 3.50 -7.32
CA ALA A 128 -28.06 4.54 -7.86
C ALA A 128 -26.67 4.52 -7.19
N LEU A 129 -26.63 4.31 -5.87
CA LEU A 129 -25.38 4.18 -5.14
C LEU A 129 -24.60 2.93 -5.55
N ALA A 130 -25.28 1.79 -5.69
CA ALA A 130 -24.68 0.55 -6.17
C ALA A 130 -24.08 0.72 -7.58
N GLU A 131 -24.74 1.47 -8.45
CA GLU A 131 -24.22 1.78 -9.78
C GLU A 131 -22.97 2.66 -9.73
N LEU A 132 -22.93 3.67 -8.86
CA LEU A 132 -21.71 4.48 -8.64
C LEU A 132 -20.54 3.64 -8.11
N ILE A 133 -20.82 2.70 -7.20
CA ILE A 133 -19.82 1.75 -6.69
C ILE A 133 -19.24 0.91 -7.83
N ARG A 134 -20.09 0.35 -8.70
CA ARG A 134 -19.63 -0.45 -9.85
C ARG A 134 -18.77 0.38 -10.79
N ARG A 135 -19.19 1.59 -11.15
CA ARG A 135 -18.40 2.47 -12.05
C ARG A 135 -17.04 2.83 -11.47
N ALA A 136 -16.98 3.17 -10.18
CA ALA A 136 -15.73 3.45 -9.50
C ALA A 136 -14.81 2.22 -9.46
N ALA A 137 -15.37 1.03 -9.20
CA ALA A 137 -14.62 -0.21 -9.21
C ALA A 137 -14.11 -0.58 -10.61
N ASP A 138 -14.93 -0.42 -11.66
CA ASP A 138 -14.54 -0.69 -13.04
C ASP A 138 -13.41 0.26 -13.51
N ALA A 139 -13.47 1.53 -13.13
CA ALA A 139 -12.40 2.49 -13.38
C ALA A 139 -11.08 2.09 -12.69
N HIS A 140 -11.16 1.62 -11.44
CA HIS A 140 -10.01 1.08 -10.73
C HIS A 140 -9.45 -0.20 -11.39
N VAL A 141 -10.30 -1.14 -11.79
CA VAL A 141 -9.87 -2.34 -12.53
C VAL A 141 -9.16 -1.97 -13.84
N ALA A 142 -9.66 -0.97 -14.57
CA ALA A 142 -9.02 -0.47 -15.78
C ALA A 142 -7.63 0.13 -15.49
N LEU A 143 -7.49 0.91 -14.41
CA LEU A 143 -6.22 1.44 -13.93
C LEU A 143 -5.22 0.32 -13.60
N VAL A 144 -5.64 -0.67 -12.82
CA VAL A 144 -4.81 -1.83 -12.45
C VAL A 144 -4.34 -2.57 -13.69
N ARG A 145 -5.24 -2.78 -14.67
CA ARG A 145 -4.89 -3.41 -15.95
C ARG A 145 -3.80 -2.64 -16.68
N LEU A 146 -3.98 -1.33 -16.87
CA LEU A 146 -2.99 -0.47 -17.51
C LEU A 146 -1.63 -0.56 -16.81
N GLY A 147 -1.62 -0.45 -15.48
CA GLY A 147 -0.38 -0.52 -14.70
C GLY A 147 0.32 -1.88 -14.80
N SER A 148 -0.45 -2.98 -14.73
CA SER A 148 0.09 -4.33 -14.86
C SER A 148 0.69 -4.62 -16.24
N GLU A 149 0.22 -3.91 -17.27
CA GLU A 149 0.72 -3.95 -18.65
C GLU A 149 1.87 -2.96 -18.90
N GLY A 150 2.40 -2.31 -17.86
CA GLY A 150 3.51 -1.36 -17.99
C GLY A 150 3.11 -0.02 -18.63
N ARG A 151 1.81 0.27 -18.68
CA ARG A 151 1.22 1.50 -19.25
C ARG A 151 0.84 2.51 -18.16
N GLY A 152 1.47 2.42 -16.99
CA GLY A 152 1.29 3.36 -15.88
C GLY A 152 2.25 4.54 -15.96
N ILE A 153 2.38 5.28 -14.86
CA ILE A 153 3.06 6.58 -14.86
C ILE A 153 4.52 6.53 -14.40
N ARG A 154 5.05 5.37 -13.97
CA ARG A 154 6.45 5.25 -13.52
C ARG A 154 7.45 5.67 -14.60
N HIS A 155 7.08 5.62 -15.87
CA HIS A 155 7.90 6.16 -16.97
C HIS A 155 8.21 7.66 -16.78
N MET A 156 7.28 8.46 -16.22
CA MET A 156 7.50 9.88 -15.91
C MET A 156 8.57 10.06 -14.84
N TYR A 157 8.53 9.24 -13.79
CA TYR A 157 9.56 9.22 -12.75
C TYR A 157 10.92 8.79 -13.32
N ALA A 158 10.96 7.78 -14.19
CA ALA A 158 12.18 7.35 -14.84
C ALA A 158 12.81 8.46 -15.70
N MET A 159 12.00 9.19 -16.48
CA MET A 159 12.47 10.36 -17.25
C MET A 159 13.06 11.45 -16.35
N LYS A 160 12.42 11.75 -15.21
CA LYS A 160 12.94 12.71 -14.23
C LYS A 160 14.30 12.27 -13.68
N CYS A 161 14.43 11.01 -13.24
CA CYS A 161 15.70 10.49 -12.72
C CYS A 161 16.82 10.49 -13.76
N LEU A 162 16.52 10.12 -15.02
CA LEU A 162 17.51 10.13 -16.10
C LEU A 162 17.98 11.56 -16.41
N ALA A 163 17.06 12.51 -16.51
CA ALA A 163 17.40 13.90 -16.75
C ALA A 163 18.21 14.53 -15.60
N GLU A 164 17.92 14.17 -14.34
CA GLU A 164 18.71 14.58 -13.18
C GLU A 164 20.11 13.94 -13.20
N ARG A 165 20.20 12.63 -13.48
CA ARG A 165 21.48 11.90 -13.57
C ARG A 165 22.39 12.46 -14.67
N ASP A 166 21.82 12.73 -15.84
CA ASP A 166 22.58 13.14 -17.03
C ASP A 166 22.83 14.66 -17.06
N GLY A 167 22.43 15.38 -16.00
CA GLY A 167 22.62 16.83 -15.91
C GLY A 167 21.88 17.59 -17.01
N LEU A 168 20.80 17.02 -17.56
CA LEU A 168 19.97 17.71 -18.54
C LEU A 168 19.33 18.91 -17.83
N GLY A 169 19.85 20.11 -18.11
CA GLY A 169 19.42 21.36 -17.49
C GLY A 169 17.91 21.61 -17.58
N SER A 170 17.24 20.97 -18.53
CA SER A 170 15.79 21.02 -18.74
C SER A 170 15.12 19.65 -18.54
N VAL A 171 14.92 19.19 -17.29
CA VAL A 171 13.79 18.29 -17.04
C VAL A 171 12.54 19.08 -17.47
N PRO A 172 11.64 18.49 -18.29
CA PRO A 172 10.44 19.17 -18.75
C PRO A 172 9.67 19.82 -17.61
N GLU A 173 9.11 21.01 -17.83
CA GLU A 173 8.33 21.73 -16.82
C GLU A 173 7.22 20.84 -16.23
N ALA A 174 6.61 19.99 -17.06
CA ALA A 174 5.61 19.01 -16.65
C ALA A 174 6.06 18.04 -15.53
N LEU A 175 7.39 17.84 -15.34
CA LEU A 175 7.99 16.98 -14.32
C LEU A 175 8.71 17.75 -13.19
N ARG A 176 8.63 19.09 -13.19
CA ARG A 176 9.19 19.98 -12.15
C ARG A 176 8.16 20.93 -11.54
N GLY A 177 7.05 21.18 -12.22
CA GLY A 177 6.04 22.15 -11.81
C GLY A 177 5.05 21.65 -10.76
N LYS A 178 4.07 22.50 -10.45
CA LYS A 178 3.01 22.22 -9.47
C LYS A 178 2.25 20.93 -9.77
N GLY A 179 2.00 20.63 -11.05
CA GLY A 179 1.31 19.39 -11.45
C GLY A 179 2.06 18.13 -11.01
N TRP A 180 3.38 18.09 -11.21
CA TRP A 180 4.22 17.00 -10.72
C TRP A 180 4.22 16.94 -9.19
N ALA A 181 4.42 18.07 -8.52
CA ALA A 181 4.41 18.13 -7.05
C ALA A 181 3.09 17.60 -6.46
N THR A 182 1.95 17.97 -7.06
CA THR A 182 0.65 17.44 -6.69
C THR A 182 0.61 15.94 -6.91
N LEU A 183 0.92 15.44 -8.13
CA LEU A 183 0.90 14.01 -8.47
C LEU A 183 1.80 13.17 -7.55
N SER A 184 2.98 13.67 -7.21
CA SER A 184 3.96 12.97 -6.39
C SER A 184 3.66 12.98 -4.90
N ARG A 185 2.81 13.91 -4.42
CA ARG A 185 2.41 13.96 -3.01
C ARG A 185 1.32 12.93 -2.75
N VAL A 186 1.62 11.93 -1.93
CA VAL A 186 0.76 10.76 -1.69
C VAL A 186 0.23 10.78 -0.26
N LEU A 187 -0.96 11.32 -0.06
CA LEU A 187 -1.56 11.42 1.27
C LEU A 187 -2.12 10.11 1.80
N VAL A 188 -2.49 9.18 0.93
CA VAL A 188 -2.91 7.84 1.34
C VAL A 188 -2.09 6.83 0.55
N SER A 189 -1.21 6.10 1.21
CA SER A 189 -0.41 5.04 0.59
C SER A 189 -0.97 3.70 0.98
N THR A 190 -1.33 2.87 0.00
CA THR A 190 -2.04 1.61 0.21
C THR A 190 -1.31 0.43 -0.42
N SER A 191 -1.42 -0.75 0.19
CA SER A 191 -0.95 -2.00 -0.43
C SER A 191 -1.71 -3.21 0.09
N ASN A 192 -2.16 -4.03 -0.85
CA ASN A 192 -2.78 -5.33 -0.58
C ASN A 192 -1.72 -6.43 -0.45
N CYS A 193 -1.83 -7.27 0.58
CA CYS A 193 -1.03 -8.49 0.73
C CYS A 193 -1.90 -9.73 0.98
N GLY A 194 -2.57 -10.22 -0.06
CA GLY A 194 -3.49 -11.38 -0.01
C GLY A 194 -2.85 -12.76 0.21
N ASN A 195 -1.76 -12.89 0.96
CA ASN A 195 -1.17 -14.19 1.26
C ASN A 195 -1.90 -14.86 2.45
N PRO A 196 -2.47 -16.07 2.30
CA PRO A 196 -3.16 -16.78 3.38
C PRO A 196 -2.32 -17.02 4.64
N ALA A 197 -0.99 -17.06 4.52
CA ALA A 197 -0.08 -17.21 5.66
C ALA A 197 0.06 -15.92 6.50
N LEU A 198 -0.43 -14.78 6.02
CA LEU A 198 -0.35 -13.51 6.72
C LEU A 198 -1.65 -13.22 7.48
N ARG A 199 -1.52 -12.91 8.77
CA ARG A 199 -2.65 -12.41 9.57
C ARG A 199 -2.93 -10.94 9.25
N MET A 200 -1.87 -10.13 9.25
CA MET A 200 -1.90 -8.67 9.12
C MET A 200 -0.66 -8.18 8.36
N PHE A 201 -0.76 -7.00 7.77
CA PHE A 201 0.32 -6.33 7.06
C PHE A 201 0.10 -4.81 7.16
N GLY A 202 1.15 -4.05 7.46
CA GLY A 202 1.09 -2.60 7.61
C GLY A 202 2.45 -1.96 7.41
N PHE A 203 2.45 -0.65 7.16
CA PHE A 203 3.63 0.18 6.96
C PHE A 203 3.30 1.62 7.36
N GLY A 204 4.32 2.41 7.70
CA GLY A 204 4.17 3.83 8.06
C GLY A 204 3.72 4.70 6.88
N PRO A 205 3.19 5.92 7.13
CA PRO A 205 2.81 6.84 6.05
C PRO A 205 4.06 7.35 5.30
N VAL A 206 3.87 7.69 4.02
CA VAL A 206 4.93 8.23 3.14
C VAL A 206 4.98 9.77 3.15
N GLU A 207 3.94 10.40 3.67
CA GLU A 207 3.87 11.84 3.92
C GLU A 207 3.72 12.10 5.42
N PRO A 208 4.26 13.21 5.96
CA PRO A 208 4.11 13.56 7.38
C PRO A 208 2.65 13.72 7.82
N ASP A 209 1.78 14.19 6.92
CA ASP A 209 0.35 14.41 7.15
C ASP A 209 -0.55 13.38 6.44
N GLY A 210 0.03 12.23 6.08
CA GLY A 210 -0.66 11.16 5.35
C GLY A 210 -0.92 9.89 6.15
N PHE A 211 -1.39 8.88 5.44
CA PHE A 211 -1.72 7.55 5.95
C PHE A 211 -0.96 6.45 5.21
N GLY A 212 -0.53 5.42 5.95
CA GLY A 212 -0.07 4.15 5.40
C GLY A 212 -1.09 3.06 5.72
N ILE A 213 -1.67 2.42 4.71
CA ILE A 213 -2.72 1.42 4.90
C ILE A 213 -2.33 0.11 4.23
N GLY A 214 -1.94 -0.87 5.04
CA GLY A 214 -1.81 -2.25 4.60
C GLY A 214 -3.13 -2.98 4.80
N TYR A 215 -3.53 -3.82 3.84
CA TYR A 215 -4.75 -4.60 3.95
C TYR A 215 -4.63 -6.00 3.37
N ILE A 216 -5.47 -6.90 3.88
CA ILE A 216 -5.55 -8.30 3.45
C ILE A 216 -7.03 -8.65 3.28
N ILE A 217 -7.39 -9.14 2.10
CA ILE A 217 -8.74 -9.61 1.80
C ILE A 217 -8.73 -11.13 1.88
N LYS A 218 -9.49 -11.70 2.83
CA LYS A 218 -9.71 -13.15 2.96
C LYS A 218 -11.10 -13.50 2.45
N ASP A 219 -11.45 -14.78 2.49
CA ASP A 219 -12.69 -15.30 1.92
C ASP A 219 -13.93 -14.65 2.56
N ASP A 220 -13.97 -14.58 3.90
CA ASP A 220 -15.13 -14.09 4.65
C ASP A 220 -14.80 -12.99 5.68
N ASN A 221 -13.56 -12.49 5.67
CA ASN A 221 -13.14 -11.34 6.49
C ASN A 221 -12.06 -10.51 5.80
N MET A 222 -11.75 -9.35 6.36
CA MET A 222 -10.68 -8.46 5.89
C MET A 222 -9.88 -7.91 7.07
N GLY A 223 -8.57 -7.74 6.89
CA GLY A 223 -7.69 -7.10 7.86
C GLY A 223 -7.15 -5.78 7.31
N PHE A 224 -7.13 -4.75 8.14
CA PHE A 224 -6.58 -3.43 7.82
C PHE A 224 -5.62 -2.98 8.92
N CYS A 225 -4.46 -2.45 8.53
CA CYS A 225 -3.52 -1.78 9.41
C CYS A 225 -3.31 -0.37 8.87
N ALA A 226 -3.90 0.61 9.55
CA ALA A 226 -3.78 2.02 9.20
C ALA A 226 -2.79 2.70 10.14
N THR A 227 -1.80 3.38 9.57
CA THR A 227 -0.84 4.19 10.31
C THR A 227 -0.94 5.64 9.90
N SER A 228 -0.64 6.53 10.83
CA SER A 228 -0.45 7.96 10.59
C SER A 228 0.68 8.50 11.46
N ARG A 229 1.05 9.77 11.29
CA ARG A 229 1.97 10.44 12.21
C ARG A 229 1.25 11.53 13.00
N HIS A 230 1.58 11.65 14.28
CA HIS A 230 1.13 12.79 15.08
C HIS A 230 1.75 14.08 14.54
N ARG A 231 0.95 15.15 14.50
CA ARG A 231 1.41 16.50 14.21
C ARG A 231 2.07 17.12 15.42
#